data_AF-A0A7C6SZL8-F1
#
_entry.id   AF-A0A7C6SZL8-F1
#
_cell.length_a   1.000
_cell.length_b   1.000
_cell.length_c   1.000
_cell.angle_alpha   90.00
_cell.angle_beta   90.00
_cell.angle_gamma   90.00
#
_symmetry.space_group_name_H-M   'P 1'
#
loop_
_entity.id
_entity.type
_entity.pdbx_description
1 polymer ?
#
loop_
_entity_poly.entity_id
_entity_poly.type
_entity_poly.pdbx_seq_one_letter_code
_entity_poly.pdbx_strand_id
1 'polypeptide(L)' 'MARDPVCGMNVRDDNRNNLRSEFRGRNYYFCSDKCRQEFDQNPNNFTRDDDRRLDNRDDRDNRNDVRNRDRNMRNDRPR' A
#
# COMPACT_ATOMS: atom_id res chain seq x y z
N MET A 1 4.66 -13.05 3.64
CA MET A 1 6.12 -12.89 3.45
C MET A 1 6.40 -11.41 3.32
N ALA A 2 7.13 -10.83 4.27
CA ALA A 2 7.55 -9.44 4.20
C ALA A 2 8.94 -9.36 3.56
N ARG A 3 9.29 -8.20 3.01
CA ARG A 3 10.62 -7.97 2.44
C ARG A 3 11.37 -7.00 3.33
N ASP A 4 12.56 -7.40 3.75
CA ASP A 4 13.44 -6.55 4.54
C ASP A 4 13.90 -5.35 3.68
N PRO A 5 13.65 -4.10 4.08
CA PRO A 5 14.00 -2.94 3.28
C PRO A 5 15.51 -2.61 3.31
N VAL A 6 16.26 -3.20 4.24
CA VAL A 6 17.72 -3.01 4.39
C VAL A 6 18.47 -3.94 3.45
N CYS A 7 18.23 -5.25 3.54
CA CYS A 7 18.96 -6.25 2.76
C CYS A 7 18.20 -6.76 1.53
N GLY A 8 16.90 -6.50 1.42
CA GLY A 8 16.05 -6.99 0.32
C GLY A 8 15.64 -8.46 0.45
N MET A 9 15.97 -9.11 1.57
CA MET A 9 15.70 -10.53 1.82
C MET A 9 14.22 -10.76 2.18
N ASN A 10 13.67 -11.89 1.75
CA ASN A 10 12.31 -12.28 2.12
C ASN A 10 12.30 -12.83 3.55
N VAL A 11 11.62 -12.13 4.44
CA VAL A 11 11.40 -12.56 5.81
C VAL A 11 10.01 -13.16 5.94
N ARG A 12 9.92 -14.24 6.72
CA ARG A 12 8.62 -14.78 7.11
C ARG A 12 8.06 -13.82 8.14
N ASP A 13 6.80 -13.44 8.03
CA ASP A 13 6.09 -12.59 9.00
C ASP A 13 5.60 -13.36 10.23
N ASP A 14 6.18 -14.53 10.49
CA ASP A 14 5.73 -15.44 11.54
C ASP A 14 6.06 -14.85 12.93
N ASN A 15 5.05 -14.63 13.75
CA ASN A 15 5.12 -13.76 14.92
C ASN A 15 6.09 -14.23 16.04
N ARG A 16 6.69 -15.42 15.89
CA ARG A 16 7.45 -16.10 16.96
C ARG A 16 8.89 -15.63 17.14
N ASN A 17 9.58 -15.18 16.09
CA ASN A 17 11.02 -14.84 16.18
C ASN A 17 11.45 -13.65 15.32
N ASN A 18 10.52 -12.95 14.68
CA ASN A 18 10.86 -11.87 13.76
C ASN A 18 10.95 -10.53 14.47
N LEU A 19 12.02 -9.81 14.15
CA LEU A 19 12.23 -8.45 14.59
C LEU A 19 11.29 -7.55 13.81
N ARG A 20 10.46 -6.79 14.52
CA ARG A 20 9.54 -5.83 13.91
C ARG A 20 9.71 -4.44 14.50
N SER A 21 9.55 -3.41 13.66
CA SER A 21 9.48 -2.01 14.09
C SER A 21 8.28 -1.33 13.48
N GLU A 22 7.55 -0.59 14.30
CA GLU A 22 6.47 0.28 13.83
C GLU A 22 7.05 1.64 13.45
N PHE A 23 6.89 2.05 12.18
CA PHE A 23 7.32 3.35 11.70
C PHE A 23 6.25 3.96 10.80
N ARG A 24 5.81 5.18 11.12
CA ARG A 24 4.72 5.89 10.41
C ARG A 24 3.43 5.08 10.28
N GLY A 25 3.07 4.33 11.33
CA GLY A 25 1.88 3.49 11.35
C GLY A 25 1.98 2.23 10.48
N ARG A 26 3.19 1.84 10.08
CA ARG A 26 3.46 0.60 9.32
C ARG A 26 4.41 -0.30 10.10
N ASN A 27 4.15 -1.60 10.04
CA ASN A 27 5.00 -2.62 10.65
C ASN A 27 6.03 -3.12 9.63
N TYR A 28 7.31 -2.87 9.92
CA TYR A 28 8.44 -3.39 9.15
C TYR A 28 9.01 -4.62 9.83
N TYR A 29 9.45 -5.60 9.04
CA TYR A 29 10.00 -6.87 9.50
C TYR A 29 11.44 -7.02 9.02
N PHE A 30 12.31 -7.51 9.90
CA PHE A 30 13.75 -7.64 9.66
C PHE A 30 14.21 -9.07 9.83
N CYS A 31 15.23 -9.46 9.05
CA CYS A 31 15.77 -10.82 9.09
C CYS A 31 16.70 -11.04 10.29
N SER A 32 17.23 -9.98 10.89
CA SER A 32 18.26 -10.03 11.94
C SER A 32 18.37 -8.69 12.68
N ASP A 33 18.91 -8.72 13.91
CA ASP A 33 19.07 -7.51 14.76
C ASP A 33 19.90 -6.42 14.09
N LYS A 34 20.86 -6.84 13.25
CA LYS A 34 21.69 -5.93 12.45
C LYS A 34 20.85 -5.11 11.47
N CYS A 35 19.92 -5.74 10.75
CA CYS A 35 19.02 -5.03 9.83
C CYS A 35 18.08 -4.10 10.60
N ARG A 36 17.58 -4.52 11.78
CA ARG A 36 16.80 -3.64 12.66
C ARG A 36 17.61 -2.41 13.08
N GLN A 37 18.86 -2.57 13.53
CA GLN A 37 19.71 -1.44 13.94
C GLN A 37 20.03 -0.49 12.79
N GLU A 38 20.27 -1.02 11.59
CA GLU A 38 20.56 -0.19 10.42
C GLU A 38 19.32 0.59 9.97
N PHE A 39 18.15 -0.04 10.06
CA PHE A 39 16.87 0.63 9.89
C PHE A 39 16.62 1.69 10.97
N ASP A 40 16.92 1.41 12.24
CA ASP A 40 16.74 2.36 13.36
C ASP A 40 17.65 3.59 13.23
N GLN A 41 18.86 3.40 12.67
CA GLN A 41 19.77 4.50 12.36
C GLN A 41 19.25 5.41 11.25
N ASN A 42 18.60 4.87 10.21
CA ASN A 42 18.17 5.64 9.04
C ASN A 42 16.79 5.23 8.48
N PRO A 43 15.72 5.23 9.29
CA PRO A 43 14.43 4.63 8.89
C PRO A 43 13.79 5.38 7.72
N ASN A 44 13.97 6.71 7.69
CA ASN A 44 13.40 7.58 6.67
C ASN A 44 13.92 7.29 5.25
N ASN A 45 15.13 6.71 5.11
CA ASN A 45 15.67 6.36 3.79
C ASN A 45 15.04 5.08 3.24
N PHE A 46 14.72 4.13 4.14
CA PHE A 46 14.15 2.84 3.81
C PHE A 46 12.62 2.88 3.63
N THR A 47 11.92 3.81 4.29
CA THR A 47 10.46 3.92 4.21
C THR A 47 9.95 4.80 3.07
N ARG A 48 10.83 5.52 2.37
CA ARG A 48 10.45 6.48 1.31
C ARG A 48 9.82 5.83 0.07
N ASP A 49 10.13 4.57 -0.24
CA ASP A 49 9.60 3.87 -1.42
C ASP A 49 8.23 3.22 -1.19
N ASP A 50 7.91 2.92 0.07
CA ASP A 50 6.70 2.17 0.46
C ASP A 50 5.44 3.05 0.45
N ASP A 51 5.59 4.36 0.60
CA ASP A 51 4.50 5.32 0.65
C ASP A 51 3.68 5.38 -0.66
N ARG A 52 4.33 5.27 -1.82
CA ARG A 52 3.69 5.43 -3.14
C ARG A 52 2.75 4.30 -3.56
N ARG A 53 2.72 3.17 -2.86
CA ARG A 53 1.94 1.99 -3.29
C ARG A 53 0.56 1.86 -2.65
N LEU A 54 0.24 2.65 -1.62
CA LEU A 54 -1.04 2.58 -0.90
C LEU A 54 -2.08 3.63 -1.34
N ASP A 55 -1.69 4.59 -2.17
CA ASP A 55 -2.59 5.58 -2.79
C ASP A 55 -3.25 5.06 -4.10
N ASN A 56 -3.50 3.75 -4.18
CA ASN A 56 -4.25 3.13 -5.27
C ASN A 56 -5.62 2.61 -4.77
N ARG A 57 -6.28 3.38 -3.89
CA ARG A 57 -7.65 3.10 -3.43
C ARG A 57 -8.68 4.12 -3.91
N ASP A 58 -8.33 4.99 -4.85
CA ASP A 58 -9.28 5.92 -5.46
C ASP A 58 -9.09 5.93 -6.99
N ASP A 59 -10.18 6.06 -7.75
CA ASP A 59 -10.24 6.28 -9.21
C ASP A 59 -10.41 5.07 -10.18
N ARG A 60 -11.08 3.97 -9.78
CA ARG A 60 -11.60 2.98 -10.77
C ARG A 60 -13.09 2.67 -10.74
N ASP A 61 -13.86 3.23 -9.80
CA ASP A 61 -15.30 3.00 -9.74
C ASP A 61 -16.12 4.29 -9.80
N ASN A 62 -15.87 5.14 -10.81
CA ASN A 62 -16.82 6.23 -11.13
C ASN A 62 -16.77 6.66 -12.61
N ARG A 63 -16.73 5.69 -13.53
CA ARG A 63 -16.81 5.98 -14.98
C ARG A 63 -18.05 5.40 -15.67
N ASN A 64 -18.92 4.71 -14.91
CA ASN A 64 -20.13 4.10 -15.46
C ASN A 64 -21.41 4.95 -15.32
N ASP A 65 -21.42 6.04 -14.55
CA ASP A 65 -22.64 6.86 -14.37
C ASP A 65 -22.95 7.81 -15.54
N VAL A 66 -21.93 8.31 -16.25
CA VAL A 66 -22.12 9.35 -17.29
C VAL A 66 -22.78 8.81 -18.56
N ARG A 67 -22.65 7.51 -18.86
CA ARG A 67 -23.20 6.92 -20.11
C ARG A 67 -24.69 6.59 -20.05
N ASN A 68 -25.31 6.59 -18.86
CA ASN A 68 -26.71 6.20 -18.71
C ASN A 68 -27.70 7.37 -18.70
N ARG A 69 -27.24 8.63 -18.56
CA ARG A 69 -28.14 9.80 -18.62
C ARG A 69 -28.57 10.19 -20.04
N ASP A 70 -27.78 9.89 -21.06
CA ASP A 70 -28.07 10.31 -22.44
C ASP A 70 -29.13 9.44 -23.14
N ARG A 71 -29.43 8.25 -22.61
CA ARG A 71 -30.41 7.33 -23.23
C ARG A 71 -31.85 7.56 -22.81
N ASN A 72 -32.12 8.27 -21.71
CA ASN A 72 -33.48 8.36 -21.16
C ASN A 72 -34.26 9.62 -21.57
N MET A 73 -33.71 10.48 -22.42
CA MET A 73 -34.38 11.71 -22.90
C MET A 73 -35.18 11.53 -24.20
N ARG A 74 -35.16 10.34 -24.82
CA ARG A 74 -35.78 10.14 -26.15
C ARG A 74 -37.16 9.48 -26.15
N ASN A 75 -37.71 9.10 -24.99
CA ASN A 75 -38.95 8.32 -24.91
C ASN A 75 -40.21 9.04 -24.40
N ASP A 76 -40.15 10.33 -24.05
CA ASP A 76 -41.34 11.10 -23.62
C ASP A 76 -41.63 12.28 -24.56
N ARG A 77 -41.87 11.98 -25.85
CA ARG A 77 -42.59 12.90 -26.73
C ARG A 77 -44.09 12.61 -26.59
N PRO A 78 -44.89 13.43 -25.88
CA PRO A 78 -46.35 13.31 -25.94
C PRO A 78 -46.81 13.71 -27.35
N ARG A 79 -47.85 13.02 -27.84
CA ARG A 79 -48.55 13.35 -29.09
C ARG A 79 -49.31 14.67 -28.95
#